data_AF-K2B3F9-F1
#
_entry.id   AF-K2B3F9-F1
#
_cell.length_a   1.000
_cell.length_b   1.000
_cell.length_c   1.000
_cell.angle_alpha   90.00
_cell.angle_beta   90.00
_cell.angle_gamma   90.00
#
_symmetry.space_group_name_H-M   'P 1'
#
loop_
_entity.id
_entity.type
_entity.pdbx_description
1 polymer ?
#
loop_
_entity_poly.entity_id
_entity_poly.type
_entity_poly.pdbx_seq_one_letter_code
_entity_poly.pdbx_strand_id
1 'polypeptide(L)' 'WYLLLERLDASFMGNFLNLQPLVGIFLGVALLNEPAGSGTFIGAAFIIGGVYITSLNSNKIEEKAVIDPA' A
#
# COMPACT_ATOMS: atom_id res chain seq x y z
N TRP A 1 -9.65 -3.38 -10.08
CA TRP A 1 -9.79 -4.25 -8.90
C TRP A 1 -9.91 -5.72 -9.28
N TYR A 2 -11.01 -6.17 -9.92
CA TYR A 2 -11.19 -7.59 -10.28
C TYR A 2 -10.07 -8.18 -11.16
N LEU A 3 -9.73 -7.50 -12.27
CA LEU A 3 -8.63 -7.92 -13.16
C LEU A 3 -7.25 -7.98 -12.49
N LEU A 4 -7.05 -7.19 -11.43
CA LEU A 4 -5.78 -7.21 -10.69
C LEU A 4 -5.77 -8.36 -9.68
N LEU A 5 -6.91 -8.66 -9.04
CA LEU A 5 -7.06 -9.82 -8.17
C LEU A 5 -6.97 -11.16 -8.92
N GLU A 6 -7.29 -11.19 -10.22
CA GLU A 6 -7.04 -12.36 -11.07
C GLU A 6 -5.55 -12.64 -11.30
N ARG A 7 -4.67 -11.66 -11.04
CA ARG A 7 -3.24 -11.72 -11.35
C ARG A 7 -2.33 -11.52 -10.14
N LEU A 8 -2.86 -10.98 -9.05
CA LEU A 8 -2.12 -10.57 -7.86
C LEU A 8 -2.88 -11.02 -6.62
N ASP A 9 -2.15 -11.45 -5.61
CA ASP A 9 -2.73 -11.89 -4.36
C ASP A 9 -3.51 -10.77 -3.66
N ALA A 10 -4.56 -11.19 -2.94
CA ALA A 10 -5.37 -10.28 -2.14
C ALA A 10 -4.54 -9.50 -1.10
N SER A 11 -3.47 -10.12 -0.57
CA SER A 11 -2.55 -9.45 0.37
C SER A 11 -1.78 -8.32 -0.31
N PHE A 12 -1.24 -8.57 -1.52
CA PHE A 12 -0.55 -7.55 -2.31
C PHE A 12 -1.50 -6.39 -2.66
N MET A 13 -2.71 -6.72 -3.09
CA MET A 13 -3.75 -5.74 -3.41
C MET A 13 -4.17 -4.91 -2.19
N GLY A 14 -4.20 -5.50 -0.99
CA GLY A 14 -4.42 -4.79 0.27
C GLY A 14 -3.31 -3.77 0.58
N ASN A 15 -2.05 -4.14 0.38
CA ASN A 15 -0.92 -3.21 0.55
C ASN A 15 -0.96 -2.07 -0.46
N PHE A 16 -1.33 -2.34 -1.71
CA PHE A 16 -1.51 -1.33 -2.74
C PHE A 16 -2.60 -0.30 -2.37
N LEU A 17 -3.74 -0.76 -1.85
CA LEU A 17 -4.82 0.10 -1.37
C LEU A 17 -4.37 1.04 -0.24
N ASN A 18 -3.53 0.54 0.68
CA ASN A 18 -3.02 1.35 1.79
C ASN A 18 -2.10 2.49 1.32
N LEU A 19 -1.49 2.41 0.14
CA LEU A 19 -0.68 3.48 -0.44
C LEU A 19 -1.51 4.53 -1.21
N GLN A 20 -2.74 4.21 -1.59
CA GLN A 20 -3.61 5.11 -2.36
C GLN A 20 -3.77 6.52 -1.74
N PRO A 21 -3.88 6.70 -0.41
CA PRO A 21 -3.97 8.04 0.18
C PRO A 21 -2.77 8.94 -0.13
N LEU A 22 -1.57 8.38 -0.37
CA LEU A 22 -0.40 9.17 -0.76
C LEU A 22 -0.59 9.82 -2.14
N VAL A 23 -1.24 9.11 -3.05
CA VAL A 23 -1.60 9.65 -4.37
C VAL A 23 -2.61 10.78 -4.21
N GLY A 24 -3.59 10.61 -3.33
CA GLY A 24 -4.56 11.66 -3.00
C GLY A 24 -3.89 12.92 -2.44
N ILE A 25 -2.98 12.77 -1.49
CA ILE A 25 -2.18 13.87 -0.93
C ILE A 25 -1.38 14.57 -2.04
N PHE A 26 -0.69 13.81 -2.88
CA PHE A 26 0.10 14.36 -3.98
C PHE A 26 -0.77 15.17 -4.95
N LEU A 27 -1.92 14.62 -5.35
CA LEU A 27 -2.84 15.30 -6.26
C LEU A 27 -3.52 16.51 -5.60
N GLY A 28 -3.84 16.46 -4.30
CA GLY A 28 -4.37 17.60 -3.55
C GLY A 28 -3.42 18.78 -3.54
N VAL A 29 -2.13 18.52 -3.30
CA VAL A 29 -1.09 19.55 -3.35
C VAL A 29 -0.89 20.05 -4.78
N ALA A 30 -0.76 19.14 -5.76
CA ALA A 30 -0.39 19.50 -7.13
C ALA A 30 -1.52 20.16 -7.94
N LEU A 31 -2.78 19.72 -7.75
CA LEU A 31 -3.93 20.17 -8.55
C LEU A 31 -4.81 21.17 -7.82
N LEU A 32 -4.98 21.01 -6.50
CA LEU A 32 -5.87 21.87 -5.69
C LEU A 32 -5.11 22.94 -4.89
N ASN A 33 -3.77 22.95 -4.94
CA ASN A 33 -2.92 23.83 -4.12
C ASN A 33 -3.23 23.73 -2.61
N GLU A 34 -3.61 22.54 -2.15
CA GLU A 34 -3.85 22.32 -0.73
C GLU A 34 -2.53 22.41 0.07
N PRO A 35 -2.49 23.19 1.16
CA PRO A 35 -1.28 23.31 1.96
C PRO A 35 -0.99 21.99 2.69
N ALA A 36 0.08 21.30 2.29
CA ALA A 36 0.59 20.14 3.02
C ALA A 36 1.28 20.59 4.32
N GLY A 37 0.56 20.50 5.43
CA GLY A 37 1.10 20.77 6.76
C GLY A 37 1.96 19.64 7.30
N SER A 38 2.62 19.87 8.44
CA SER A 38 3.43 18.88 9.14
C SER A 38 2.66 17.58 9.45
N GLY A 39 1.36 17.68 9.76
CA GLY A 39 0.49 16.53 9.96
C GLY A 39 0.37 15.62 8.73
N THR A 40 0.37 16.19 7.52
CA THR A 40 0.31 15.43 6.26
C THR A 40 1.56 14.59 6.08
N PHE A 41 2.74 15.14 6.38
CA PHE A 41 4.00 14.40 6.28
C PHE A 41 4.11 13.29 7.34
N ILE A 42 3.64 13.53 8.56
CA ILE A 42 3.59 12.52 9.62
C ILE A 42 2.65 11.38 9.21
N GLY A 43 1.46 11.70 8.69
CA GLY A 43 0.52 10.71 8.17
C GLY A 43 1.11 9.90 7.01
N ALA A 44 1.78 10.57 6.07
CA ALA A 44 2.45 9.91 4.96
C ALA A 44 3.56 8.95 5.44
N ALA A 45 4.35 9.35 6.44
CA ALA A 45 5.36 8.49 7.04
C ALA A 45 4.73 7.25 7.71
N PHE A 46 3.60 7.41 8.40
CA PHE A 46 2.87 6.27 8.98
C PHE A 46 2.31 5.32 7.92
N ILE A 47 1.76 5.84 6.82
CA ILE A 47 1.28 5.01 5.71
C ILE A 47 2.42 4.17 5.14
N ILE A 48 3.54 4.82 4.79
CA ILE A 48 4.71 4.14 4.22
C ILE A 48 5.26 3.11 5.21
N GLY A 49 5.42 3.49 6.48
CA GLY A 49 5.91 2.60 7.53
C GLY A 49 5.00 1.40 7.76
N GLY A 50 3.69 1.61 7.83
CA GLY A 50 2.70 0.53 8.01
C GLY A 50 2.68 -0.45 6.84
N VAL A 51 2.73 0.05 5.61
CA VAL A 51 2.82 -0.80 4.41
C VAL A 51 4.15 -1.55 4.36
N TYR A 52 5.26 -0.91 4.70
CA TYR A 52 6.58 -1.54 4.75
C TYR A 52 6.61 -2.70 5.75
N ILE A 53 6.16 -2.46 7.00
CA ILE A 53 6.10 -3.49 8.05
C ILE A 53 5.20 -4.65 7.63
N THR A 54 4.05 -4.37 7.02
CA THR A 54 3.10 -5.40 6.60
C THR A 54 3.63 -6.22 5.42
N SER A 55 4.38 -5.59 4.51
CA SER A 55 5.00 -6.25 3.36
C SER A 55 6.10 -7.24 3.78
N LEU A 56 6.84 -6.95 4.86
CA LEU A 56 7.86 -7.87 5.40
C LEU A 56 7.27 -9.22 5.86
N ASN A 57 6.02 -9.22 6.34
CA ASN A 57 5.35 -10.45 6.76
C ASN A 57 4.66 -11.19 5.62
N SER A 58 4.27 -10.48 4.55
CA SER A 58 3.56 -11.07 3.41
C SER A 58 4.45 -11.98 2.54
N ASN A 59 5.74 -11.63 2.37
CA ASN A 59 6.72 -12.46 1.65
C ASN A 59 6.87 -13.88 2.24
N LYS A 60 6.67 -14.06 3.55
CA LYS A 60 6.75 -15.38 4.20
C LYS A 60 5.52 -16.27 3.94
N ILE A 61 4.39 -15.67 3.58
CA ILE A 61 3.14 -16.41 3.32
C ILE A 61 3.12 -16.91 1.86
N GLU A 62 3.58 -16.11 0.91
CA GLU A 62 3.78 -16.54 -0.49
C GLU A 62 4.81 -17.67 -0.60
N GLU A 63 5.95 -17.58 0.10
CA GLU A 63 6.99 -18.62 0.09
C GLU A 63 6.45 -19.98 0.58
N LYS A 64 5.55 -19.99 1.58
CA LYS A 64 4.93 -21.23 2.06
C LYS A 64 3.86 -21.79 1.11
N ALA A 65 3.11 -20.93 0.43
CA ALA A 65 2.07 -21.35 -0.50
C ALA A 65 2.63 -21.95 -1.81
N VAL A 66 3.83 -21.54 -2.21
CA VAL A 66 4.50 -22.06 -3.43
C VAL A 66 5.19 -23.41 -3.20
N ILE A 67 5.63 -23.71 -1.97
CA ILE A 67 6.43 -24.91 -1.66
C ILE A 67 5.55 -26.12 -1.28
N ASP A 68 4.28 -25.92 -0.90
CA ASP A 68 3.34 -27.00 -0.56
C ASP A 68 2.15 -27.02 -1.55
N PRO A 69 2.29 -27.67 -2.73
CA PRO A 69 1.14 -28.02 -3.54
C PRO A 69 0.49 -29.25 -2.89
N ALA A 70 -0.61 -29.01 -2.18
CA ALA A 70 -1.49 -30.05 -1.65
C ALA A 70 -1.92 -31.07 -2.72
#